data_AF-A0A6A6I1G2-F1
#
_entry.id   AF-A0A6A6I1G2-F1
#
_cell.length_a   1.000
_cell.length_b   1.000
_cell.length_c   1.000
_cell.angle_alpha   90.00
_cell.angle_beta   90.00
_cell.angle_gamma   90.00
#
_symmetry.space_group_name_H-M   'P 1'
#
loop_
_entity.id
_entity.type
_entity.pdbx_description
1 polymer ?
#
loop_
_entity_poly.entity_id
_entity_poly.type
_entity_poly.pdbx_seq_one_letter_code
_entity_poly.pdbx_strand_id
1 'polypeptide(L)'
;MSRQTESISAAAIFPPDELKMYLQWQEEQGFEATEGGNISFAIQYHDFITWYNTQLAGPTEHPPVTETVPENFDYETASLCKHALHPANDDWDNEWCPVCGVSICLEFLKAIAQAWDRLDERYYSLMTTNEEMKQDWDWKMDVRSGWHMARVELIEVVEHYEEMAVREAEWNATHEDASLDKIYSASKAIELAKEDSQYRARMMSREEFDKLYICKESRELNDKKPKKKVSFAPDTELDRVSRNLVYCWRTSGEYKPGRYACPSPEGWENTSFYHNGWLIKLSQYKVHIVLADRDLKSAISSLKEGFPQLEANQKTEGPAGLHPLWEKIQAVFLRTLGSPTRRSLGRRSIRWPSGWKMLTP
;
A
#
# COMPACT_ATOMS: atom_id res chain seq x y z
N MET A 1 -2.49 19.17 -4.93
CA MET A 1 -3.56 18.32 -4.37
C MET A 1 -3.03 17.76 -3.06
N SER A 2 -3.66 18.07 -1.93
CA SER A 2 -3.36 17.39 -0.66
C SER A 2 -3.81 15.93 -0.82
N ARG A 3 -2.86 14.99 -0.87
CA ARG A 3 -3.21 13.58 -0.73
C ARG A 3 -3.81 13.45 0.66
N GLN A 4 -5.01 12.87 0.79
CA GLN A 4 -5.49 12.46 2.11
C GLN A 4 -4.38 11.62 2.72
N THR A 5 -3.74 12.15 3.76
CA THR A 5 -2.68 11.46 4.46
C THR A 5 -3.36 10.27 5.12
N GLU A 6 -3.02 9.08 4.63
CA GLU A 6 -3.32 7.86 5.36
C GLU A 6 -2.66 8.01 6.73
N SER A 7 -3.33 7.59 7.80
CA SER A 7 -2.79 7.61 9.15
C SER A 7 -2.95 6.22 9.76
N ILE A 8 -2.08 5.88 10.72
CA ILE A 8 -2.16 4.64 11.48
C ILE A 8 -2.65 4.93 12.89
N SER A 9 -3.55 4.10 13.42
CA SER A 9 -3.95 4.20 14.82
C SER A 9 -2.72 4.06 15.73
N ALA A 10 -2.50 5.01 16.64
CA ALA A 10 -1.43 4.95 17.62
C ALA A 10 -1.59 3.74 18.56
N ALA A 11 -2.84 3.33 18.82
CA ALA A 11 -3.15 2.11 19.56
C ALA A 11 -2.64 0.85 18.85
N ALA A 12 -2.36 0.96 17.54
CA ALA A 12 -1.79 -0.13 16.79
C ALA A 12 -0.29 -0.32 17.04
N ILE A 13 0.41 0.73 17.45
CA ILE A 13 1.87 0.74 17.62
C ILE A 13 2.24 0.72 19.09
N PHE A 14 1.53 1.47 19.93
CA PHE A 14 1.88 1.63 21.33
C PHE A 14 1.13 0.65 22.24
N PRO A 15 1.78 0.09 23.29
CA PRO A 15 1.07 -0.55 24.39
C PRO A 15 0.16 0.46 25.11
N PRO A 16 -0.83 -0.01 25.90
CA PRO A 16 -1.83 0.87 26.54
C PRO A 16 -1.25 2.01 27.38
N ASP A 17 -0.16 1.77 28.11
CA ASP A 17 0.47 2.78 28.97
C ASP A 17 1.15 3.88 28.14
N GLU A 18 1.87 3.52 27.08
CA GLU A 18 2.47 4.46 26.13
C GLU A 18 1.42 5.20 25.31
N LEU A 19 0.33 4.52 24.90
CA LEU A 19 -0.77 5.14 24.17
C LEU A 19 -1.41 6.27 24.98
N LYS A 20 -1.60 6.08 26.29
CA LYS A 20 -2.13 7.13 27.16
C LYS A 20 -1.21 8.35 27.18
N MET A 21 0.10 8.13 27.23
CA MET A 21 1.09 9.22 27.20
C MET A 21 1.14 9.89 25.82
N TYR A 22 0.98 9.13 24.73
CA TYR A 22 0.88 9.68 23.37
C TYR A 22 -0.31 10.62 23.20
N LEU A 23 -1.49 10.21 23.69
CA LEU A 23 -2.69 11.05 23.64
C LEU A 23 -2.53 12.33 24.45
N GLN A 24 -1.91 12.25 25.63
CA GLN A 24 -1.59 13.43 26.42
C GLN A 24 -0.61 14.36 25.69
N TRP A 25 0.45 13.80 25.10
CA TRP A 25 1.41 14.57 24.30
C TRP A 25 0.74 15.26 23.12
N GLN A 26 -0.16 14.59 22.39
CA GLN A 26 -0.92 15.22 21.29
C GLN A 26 -1.79 16.39 21.78
N GLU A 27 -2.43 16.26 22.95
CA GLU A 27 -3.20 17.36 23.56
C GLU A 27 -2.30 18.55 23.93
N GLU A 28 -1.11 18.29 24.48
CA GLU A 28 -0.12 19.32 24.83
C GLU A 28 0.46 20.03 23.60
N GLN A 29 0.63 19.31 22.47
CA GLN A 29 1.05 19.89 21.20
C GLN A 29 -0.09 20.60 20.43
N GLY A 30 -1.33 20.52 20.92
CA GLY A 30 -2.48 21.19 20.31
C GLY A 30 -3.02 20.53 19.05
N PHE A 31 -2.85 19.21 18.89
CA PHE A 31 -3.46 18.46 17.79
C PHE A 31 -5.00 18.53 17.86
N GLU A 32 -5.65 18.52 16.69
CA GLU A 32 -7.11 18.51 16.64
C GLU A 32 -7.68 17.19 17.18
N ALA A 33 -8.86 17.24 17.81
CA ALA A 33 -9.52 16.03 18.34
C ALA A 33 -9.82 14.97 17.27
N THR A 34 -9.90 15.37 16.00
CA THR A 34 -10.05 14.51 14.81
C THR A 34 -8.78 13.73 14.47
N GLU A 35 -7.62 14.26 14.83
CA GLU A 35 -6.30 13.65 14.61
C GLU A 35 -5.83 12.83 15.82
N GLY A 36 -6.47 13.04 16.97
CA GLY A 36 -6.20 12.35 18.22
C GLY A 36 -6.20 10.83 18.07
N GLY A 37 -5.14 10.21 18.57
CA GLY A 37 -4.96 8.76 18.57
C GLY A 37 -4.48 8.17 17.24
N ASN A 38 -4.11 9.00 16.27
CA ASN A 38 -3.47 8.55 15.03
C ASN A 38 -2.05 9.11 14.90
N ILE A 39 -1.22 8.40 14.13
CA ILE A 39 0.11 8.82 13.71
C ILE A 39 0.07 8.99 12.20
N SER A 40 0.31 10.21 11.72
CA SER A 40 0.21 10.56 10.29
C SER A 40 1.56 10.60 9.59
N PHE A 41 2.65 10.80 10.35
CA PHE A 41 4.00 11.00 9.80
C PHE A 41 5.06 10.38 10.72
N ALA A 42 6.21 10.01 10.14
CA ALA A 42 7.36 9.48 10.88
C ALA A 42 7.91 10.50 11.87
N ILE A 43 7.91 11.80 11.52
CA ILE A 43 8.38 12.86 12.43
C ILE A 43 7.53 12.93 13.70
N GLN A 44 6.20 12.78 13.58
CA GLN A 44 5.30 12.77 14.72
C GLN A 44 5.60 11.62 15.69
N TYR A 45 5.91 10.44 15.15
CA TYR A 45 6.35 9.29 15.95
C TYR A 45 7.68 9.60 16.66
N HIS A 46 8.66 10.15 15.95
CA HIS A 46 9.98 10.46 16.50
C HIS A 46 9.93 11.52 17.60
N ASP A 47 9.17 12.59 17.40
CA ASP A 47 9.00 13.66 18.39
C ASP A 47 8.38 13.13 19.68
N PHE A 48 7.35 12.27 19.56
CA PHE A 48 6.77 11.61 20.72
C PHE A 48 7.77 10.72 21.45
N ILE A 49 8.51 9.86 20.74
CA ILE A 49 9.49 8.96 21.37
C ILE A 49 10.59 9.76 22.08
N THR A 50 11.04 10.86 21.47
CA THR A 50 12.04 11.76 22.07
C THR A 50 11.50 12.43 23.34
N TRP A 51 10.28 12.95 23.30
CA TRP A 51 9.61 13.51 24.47
C TRP A 51 9.41 12.43 25.55
N TYR A 52 8.92 11.25 25.19
CA TYR A 52 8.64 10.13 26.09
C TYR A 52 9.91 9.67 26.82
N ASN A 53 11.02 9.52 26.09
CA ASN A 53 12.32 9.17 26.66
C ASN A 53 12.84 10.25 27.61
N THR A 54 12.59 11.53 27.32
CA THR A 54 12.95 12.66 28.19
C THR A 54 12.15 12.63 29.50
N GLN A 55 10.86 12.27 29.44
CA GLN A 55 10.05 12.11 30.66
C GLN A 55 10.53 10.92 31.51
N LEU A 56 10.92 9.81 30.88
CA LEU A 56 11.39 8.61 31.59
C LEU A 56 12.78 8.76 32.22
N ALA A 57 13.72 9.41 31.52
CA ALA A 57 15.06 9.64 32.03
C ALA A 57 15.06 10.60 33.25
N GLY A 58 13.95 11.29 33.49
CA GLY A 58 13.87 12.41 34.41
C GLY A 58 14.65 13.62 33.88
N PRO A 59 14.79 14.69 34.68
CA PRO A 59 15.70 15.79 34.37
C PRO A 59 17.15 15.29 34.51
N THR A 60 17.58 14.40 33.62
CA THR A 60 18.99 14.09 33.41
C THR A 60 19.64 15.33 32.83
N GLU A 61 20.64 15.85 33.55
CA GLU A 61 21.65 16.73 32.98
C GLU A 61 22.07 16.12 31.64
N HIS A 62 21.72 16.80 30.54
CA HIS A 62 21.86 16.28 29.18
C HIS A 62 23.18 15.53 29.05
N PRO A 63 23.20 14.26 28.57
CA PRO A 63 24.46 13.63 28.24
C PRO A 63 25.14 14.60 27.28
N PRO A 64 26.33 15.14 27.64
CA PRO A 64 27.00 16.10 26.79
C PRO A 64 27.13 15.43 25.44
N VAL A 65 26.61 16.08 24.39
CA VAL A 65 26.81 15.66 23.01
C VAL A 65 28.32 15.74 22.78
N THR A 66 29.03 14.66 23.10
CA THR A 66 30.50 14.63 23.21
C THR A 66 31.19 14.51 21.87
N GLU A 67 30.46 14.58 20.77
CA GLU A 67 31.08 14.86 19.48
C GLU A 67 31.20 16.37 19.32
N THR A 68 32.18 16.94 20.02
CA THR A 68 32.66 18.29 19.73
C THR A 68 33.07 18.30 18.27
N VAL A 69 32.24 18.95 17.44
CA VAL A 69 32.60 19.33 16.08
C VAL A 69 33.93 20.06 16.18
N PRO A 70 34.96 19.71 15.39
CA PRO A 70 36.22 20.43 15.39
C PRO A 70 35.91 21.93 15.20
N GLU A 71 36.36 22.79 16.11
CA GLU A 71 36.06 24.24 16.17
C GLU A 71 36.47 25.05 14.91
N ASN A 72 36.95 24.39 13.85
CA ASN A 72 37.61 25.02 12.71
C ASN A 72 36.89 24.88 11.36
N PHE A 73 35.64 24.43 11.33
CA PHE A 73 34.88 24.37 10.07
C PHE A 73 33.52 25.08 10.19
N ASP A 74 33.36 26.14 9.40
CA ASP A 74 32.13 26.95 9.26
C ASP A 74 31.06 26.22 8.43
N TYR A 75 30.70 25.00 8.84
CA TYR A 75 29.58 24.28 8.23
C TYR A 75 28.28 24.65 8.93
N GLU A 76 27.22 24.82 8.13
CA GLU A 76 25.87 24.96 8.66
C GLU A 76 25.45 23.67 9.38
N THR A 77 24.67 23.81 10.45
CA THR A 77 24.18 22.68 11.24
C THR A 77 22.65 22.66 11.24
N ALA A 78 22.06 21.47 11.14
CA ALA A 78 20.61 21.31 11.24
C ALA A 78 20.06 21.85 12.57
N SER A 79 18.87 22.45 12.54
CA SER A 79 18.36 23.23 13.68
C SER A 79 17.99 22.37 14.88
N LEU A 80 17.48 21.14 14.68
CA LEU A 80 17.08 20.23 15.76
C LEU A 80 18.21 19.25 16.11
N CYS A 81 18.72 18.48 15.14
CA CYS A 81 19.71 17.43 15.43
C CYS A 81 21.16 17.92 15.58
N LYS A 82 21.45 19.19 15.25
CA LYS A 82 22.78 19.82 15.36
C LYS A 82 23.91 19.14 14.58
N HIS A 83 23.59 18.23 13.66
CA HIS A 83 24.58 17.62 12.77
C HIS A 83 25.04 18.60 11.70
N ALA A 84 26.33 18.57 11.38
CA ALA A 84 26.92 19.36 10.31
C ALA A 84 26.39 18.92 8.94
N LEU A 85 25.89 19.88 8.16
CA LEU A 85 25.32 19.69 6.84
C LEU A 85 26.39 19.84 5.75
N HIS A 86 26.12 19.25 4.59
CA HIS A 86 26.96 19.41 3.43
C HIS A 86 26.87 20.84 2.89
N PRO A 87 27.98 21.50 2.47
CA PRO A 87 27.94 22.87 1.96
C PRO A 87 27.07 23.08 0.70
N ALA A 88 26.78 21.99 -0.02
CA ALA A 88 25.89 21.99 -1.18
C ALA A 88 24.39 22.01 -0.79
N ASN A 89 24.06 21.82 0.49
CA ASN A 89 22.70 21.97 0.99
C ASN A 89 22.46 23.44 1.30
N ASP A 90 21.98 24.16 0.29
CA ASP A 90 21.55 25.56 0.39
C ASP A 90 20.08 25.70 0.77
N ASP A 91 19.43 24.64 1.24
CA ASP A 91 18.05 24.68 1.74
C ASP A 91 18.06 25.11 3.22
N TRP A 92 17.63 26.35 3.48
CA TRP A 92 17.88 27.07 4.74
C TRP A 92 17.05 26.59 5.94
N ASP A 93 16.06 25.72 5.71
CA ASP A 93 15.11 25.29 6.75
C ASP A 93 15.21 23.78 7.04
N ASN A 94 16.42 23.22 7.03
CA ASN A 94 16.64 21.84 7.42
C ASN A 94 16.59 21.68 8.95
N GLU A 95 15.41 21.36 9.47
CA GLU A 95 15.22 20.96 10.88
C GLU A 95 16.08 19.74 11.24
N TRP A 96 16.16 18.79 10.31
CA TRP A 96 16.91 17.54 10.44
C TRP A 96 17.94 17.43 9.32
N CYS A 97 19.11 16.86 9.62
CA CYS A 97 20.05 16.49 8.56
C CYS A 97 19.49 15.32 7.73
N PRO A 98 19.94 15.14 6.48
CA PRO A 98 19.43 14.07 5.61
C PRO A 98 19.47 12.67 6.24
N VAL A 99 20.56 12.36 6.95
CA VAL A 99 20.74 11.08 7.62
C VAL A 99 19.71 10.88 8.73
N CYS A 100 19.44 11.91 9.54
CA CYS A 100 18.39 11.85 10.57
C CYS A 100 16.99 11.73 9.95
N GLY A 101 16.71 12.45 8.87
CA GLY A 101 15.43 12.34 8.15
C GLY A 101 15.13 10.90 7.72
N VAL A 102 16.12 10.23 7.10
CA VAL A 102 16.01 8.80 6.76
C VAL A 102 15.90 7.92 8.00
N SER A 103 16.71 8.16 9.04
CA SER A 103 16.69 7.39 10.29
C SER A 103 15.32 7.42 10.97
N ILE A 104 14.67 8.60 11.01
CA ILE A 104 13.34 8.80 11.57
C ILE A 104 12.30 7.92 10.85
N CYS A 105 12.30 7.91 9.51
CA CYS A 105 11.41 7.05 8.73
C CYS A 105 11.68 5.56 8.97
N LEU A 106 12.95 5.15 9.08
CA LEU A 106 13.34 3.76 9.33
C LEU A 106 12.96 3.31 10.75
N GLU A 107 13.15 4.15 11.77
CA GLU A 107 12.72 3.89 13.14
C GLU A 107 11.22 3.70 13.23
N PHE A 108 10.44 4.53 12.52
CA PHE A 108 9.00 4.39 12.49
C PHE A 108 8.56 3.09 11.79
N LEU A 109 9.17 2.74 10.65
CA LEU A 109 8.95 1.46 10.00
C LEU A 109 9.26 0.28 10.93
N LYS A 110 10.37 0.35 11.67
CA LYS A 110 10.75 -0.68 12.65
C LYS A 110 9.71 -0.83 13.75
N ALA A 111 9.17 0.27 14.26
CA ALA A 111 8.09 0.26 15.26
C ALA A 111 6.83 -0.44 14.74
N ILE A 112 6.44 -0.16 13.50
CA ILE A 112 5.30 -0.82 12.84
C ILE A 112 5.58 -2.32 12.62
N ALA A 113 6.80 -2.71 12.25
CA ALA A 113 7.19 -4.12 12.14
C ALA A 113 7.09 -4.84 13.49
N GLN A 114 7.55 -4.22 14.58
CA GLN A 114 7.45 -4.79 15.93
C GLN A 114 5.98 -4.92 16.36
N ALA A 115 5.12 -3.97 16.01
CA ALA A 115 3.69 -4.07 16.23
C ALA A 115 3.07 -5.27 15.47
N TRP A 116 3.51 -5.50 14.23
CA TRP A 116 3.09 -6.67 13.45
C TRP A 116 3.56 -7.99 14.07
N ASP A 117 4.72 -8.04 14.72
CA ASP A 117 5.20 -9.26 15.38
C ASP A 117 4.38 -9.63 16.61
N ARG A 118 4.04 -8.63 17.44
CA ARG A 118 3.15 -8.83 18.59
C ARG A 118 1.77 -9.35 18.16
N LEU A 119 1.34 -9.00 16.96
CA LEU A 119 0.11 -9.49 16.32
C LEU A 119 0.20 -10.98 15.98
N ASP A 120 1.28 -11.38 15.31
CA ASP A 120 1.45 -12.76 14.84
C ASP A 120 1.52 -13.74 16.02
N GLU A 121 2.19 -13.34 17.11
CA GLU A 121 2.25 -14.13 18.35
C GLU A 121 0.85 -14.37 18.98
N ARG A 122 -0.04 -13.37 18.94
CA ARG A 122 -1.41 -13.49 19.47
C ARG A 122 -2.28 -14.39 18.60
N TYR A 123 -2.14 -14.31 17.28
CA TYR A 123 -2.99 -15.03 16.33
C TYR A 123 -2.88 -16.55 16.47
N TYR A 124 -1.68 -17.08 16.74
CA TYR A 124 -1.50 -18.52 16.95
C TYR A 124 -1.96 -19.01 18.32
N SER A 125 -2.19 -18.12 19.28
CA SER A 125 -2.49 -18.50 20.66
C SER A 125 -3.98 -18.75 20.94
N LEU A 126 -4.90 -18.33 20.06
CA LEU A 126 -6.32 -18.30 20.41
C LEU A 126 -7.24 -18.87 19.32
N MET A 127 -8.05 -19.86 19.73
CA MET A 127 -9.35 -20.12 19.09
C MET A 127 -10.34 -19.07 19.61
N THR A 128 -10.25 -17.85 19.11
CA THR A 128 -11.09 -16.72 19.54
C THR A 128 -12.50 -16.75 18.96
N THR A 129 -13.40 -15.97 19.57
CA THR A 129 -14.75 -15.71 19.09
C THR A 129 -14.74 -14.87 17.78
N ASN A 130 -15.86 -14.84 17.06
CA ASN A 130 -15.96 -14.07 15.80
C ASN A 130 -15.70 -12.56 15.96
N GLU A 131 -15.98 -11.99 17.14
CA GLU A 131 -15.83 -10.55 17.41
C GLU A 131 -14.37 -10.16 17.65
N GLU A 132 -13.66 -10.94 18.47
CA GLU A 132 -12.20 -10.79 18.67
C GLU A 132 -11.45 -10.96 17.35
N MET A 133 -11.86 -11.94 16.53
CA MET A 133 -11.27 -12.15 15.20
C MET A 133 -11.45 -10.94 14.27
N LYS A 134 -12.58 -10.23 14.38
CA LYS A 134 -12.82 -9.01 13.60
C LYS A 134 -11.92 -7.86 14.09
N GLN A 135 -11.81 -7.67 15.41
CA GLN A 135 -10.95 -6.64 15.98
C GLN A 135 -9.48 -6.85 15.61
N ASP A 136 -9.00 -8.09 15.69
CA ASP A 136 -7.65 -8.46 15.26
C ASP A 136 -7.44 -8.21 13.77
N TRP A 137 -8.47 -8.45 12.95
CA TRP A 137 -8.41 -8.19 11.51
C TRP A 137 -8.35 -6.69 11.19
N ASP A 138 -9.21 -5.89 11.81
CA ASP A 138 -9.23 -4.43 11.63
C ASP A 138 -7.87 -3.85 12.08
N TRP A 139 -7.35 -4.29 13.23
CA TRP A 139 -6.02 -3.90 13.71
C TRP A 139 -4.90 -4.31 12.73
N LYS A 140 -4.95 -5.52 12.19
CA LYS A 140 -3.98 -5.99 11.17
C LYS A 140 -4.03 -5.17 9.89
N MET A 141 -5.23 -4.72 9.48
CA MET A 141 -5.37 -3.82 8.33
C MET A 141 -4.78 -2.45 8.62
N ASP A 142 -4.95 -1.91 9.84
CA ASP A 142 -4.36 -0.64 10.25
C ASP A 142 -2.82 -0.70 10.23
N VAL A 143 -2.22 -1.74 10.82
CA VAL A 143 -0.74 -1.92 10.80
C VAL A 143 -0.23 -2.04 9.36
N ARG A 144 -0.96 -2.75 8.50
CA ARG A 144 -0.60 -2.87 7.08
C ARG A 144 -0.72 -1.53 6.34
N SER A 145 -1.76 -0.75 6.61
CA SER A 145 -1.95 0.58 6.01
C SER A 145 -0.84 1.53 6.46
N GLY A 146 -0.55 1.57 7.76
CA GLY A 146 0.55 2.37 8.30
C GLY A 146 1.92 1.99 7.76
N TRP A 147 2.17 0.69 7.56
CA TRP A 147 3.40 0.25 6.89
C TRP A 147 3.50 0.81 5.47
N HIS A 148 2.40 0.79 4.70
CA HIS A 148 2.40 1.35 3.36
C HIS A 148 2.65 2.86 3.38
N MET A 149 1.95 3.59 4.25
CA MET A 149 2.11 5.02 4.48
C MET A 149 3.57 5.38 4.83
N ALA A 150 4.15 4.77 5.86
CA ALA A 150 5.53 5.04 6.28
C ALA A 150 6.57 4.68 5.18
N ARG A 151 6.27 3.67 4.35
CA ARG A 151 7.11 3.33 3.18
C ARG A 151 7.03 4.38 2.08
N VAL A 152 5.85 4.94 1.83
CA VAL A 152 5.69 6.04 0.85
C VAL A 152 6.46 7.26 1.34
N GLU A 153 6.33 7.60 2.63
CA GLU A 153 7.07 8.70 3.25
C GLU A 153 8.59 8.52 3.11
N LEU A 154 9.13 7.33 3.42
CA LEU A 154 10.56 7.03 3.21
C LEU A 154 10.98 7.21 1.74
N ILE A 155 10.14 6.80 0.77
CA ILE A 155 10.46 6.94 -0.66
C ILE A 155 10.50 8.43 -1.04
N GLU A 156 9.53 9.22 -0.59
CA GLU A 156 9.47 10.65 -0.88
C GLU A 156 10.69 11.39 -0.27
N VAL A 157 11.09 11.03 0.95
CA VAL A 157 12.31 11.55 1.59
C VAL A 157 13.57 11.15 0.82
N VAL A 158 13.68 9.88 0.39
CA VAL A 158 14.84 9.40 -0.38
C VAL A 158 14.91 10.06 -1.76
N GLU A 159 13.78 10.23 -2.46
CA GLU A 159 13.71 10.91 -3.76
C GLU A 159 14.23 12.34 -3.66
N HIS A 160 13.81 13.07 -2.61
CA HIS A 160 14.34 14.41 -2.32
C HIS A 160 15.86 14.41 -2.09
N TYR A 161 16.38 13.43 -1.34
CA TYR A 161 17.82 13.30 -1.10
C TYR A 161 18.62 12.82 -2.32
N GLU A 162 18.02 12.09 -3.26
CA GLU A 162 18.66 11.76 -4.54
C GLU A 162 18.96 13.01 -5.35
N GLU A 163 18.03 13.99 -5.39
CA GLU A 163 18.26 15.29 -6.02
C GLU A 163 19.38 16.07 -5.33
N MET A 164 19.41 16.06 -3.99
CA MET A 164 20.47 16.71 -3.21
C MET A 164 21.83 16.06 -3.43
N ALA A 165 21.90 14.72 -3.48
CA ALA A 165 23.14 14.00 -3.68
C ALA A 165 23.80 14.28 -5.04
N VAL A 166 23.01 14.59 -6.09
CA VAL A 166 23.54 15.08 -7.37
C VAL A 166 24.27 16.41 -7.18
N ARG A 167 23.67 17.36 -6.44
CA ARG A 167 24.29 18.66 -6.12
C ARG A 167 25.55 18.49 -5.26
N GLU A 168 25.52 17.58 -4.28
CA GLU A 168 26.70 17.23 -3.49
C GLU A 168 27.84 16.71 -4.36
N ALA A 169 27.54 15.82 -5.32
CA ALA A 169 28.54 15.28 -6.23
C ALA A 169 29.16 16.36 -7.14
N GLU A 170 28.36 17.29 -7.65
CA GLU A 170 28.83 18.44 -8.44
C GLU A 170 29.72 19.36 -7.60
N TRP A 171 29.32 19.64 -6.35
CA TRP A 171 30.11 20.45 -5.43
C TRP A 171 31.44 19.77 -5.08
N ASN A 172 31.43 18.47 -4.78
CA ASN A 172 32.62 17.68 -4.46
C ASN A 172 33.63 17.64 -5.62
N ALA A 173 33.15 17.61 -6.86
CA ALA A 173 34.02 17.64 -8.04
C ALA A 173 34.79 18.96 -8.20
N THR A 174 34.33 20.04 -7.55
CA THR A 174 34.98 21.36 -7.59
C THR A 174 35.76 21.70 -6.32
N HIS A 175 35.63 20.88 -5.26
CA HIS A 175 36.22 21.10 -3.94
C HIS A 175 36.87 19.82 -3.38
N GLU A 176 37.79 19.22 -4.15
CA GLU A 176 38.47 17.96 -3.77
C GLU A 176 39.29 18.06 -2.47
N ASP A 177 39.67 19.28 -2.05
CA ASP A 177 40.45 19.54 -0.84
C ASP A 177 39.59 19.72 0.43
N ALA A 178 38.26 19.76 0.29
CA ALA A 178 37.36 19.87 1.44
C ALA A 178 37.30 18.56 2.24
N SER A 179 37.45 18.66 3.55
CA SER A 179 37.35 17.51 4.47
C SER A 179 35.90 17.25 4.86
N LEU A 180 35.28 16.19 4.31
CA LEU A 180 33.85 15.88 4.48
C LEU A 180 33.55 14.71 5.42
N ASP A 181 34.54 14.21 6.16
CA ASP A 181 34.42 12.96 6.94
C ASP A 181 33.25 12.99 7.94
N LYS A 182 33.06 14.12 8.62
CA LYS A 182 32.05 14.31 9.68
C LYS A 182 30.73 14.92 9.20
N ILE A 183 30.54 15.05 7.90
CA ILE A 183 29.36 15.69 7.33
C ILE A 183 28.24 14.66 7.14
N TYR A 184 27.02 15.03 7.51
CA TYR A 184 25.82 14.21 7.34
C TYR A 184 25.16 14.57 6.01
N SER A 185 25.67 13.97 4.94
CA SER A 185 25.29 14.25 3.56
C SER A 185 24.05 13.47 3.11
N ALA A 186 23.38 13.95 2.06
CA ALA A 186 22.30 13.26 1.37
C ALA A 186 22.77 11.93 0.78
N SER A 187 24.01 11.88 0.25
CA SER A 187 24.63 10.65 -0.23
C SER A 187 24.69 9.57 0.86
N LYS A 188 25.11 9.93 2.09
CA LYS A 188 25.11 9.01 3.25
C LYS A 188 23.69 8.58 3.64
N ALA A 189 22.72 9.49 3.56
CA ALA A 189 21.31 9.18 3.85
C ALA A 189 20.74 8.13 2.88
N ILE A 190 21.05 8.23 1.58
CA ILE A 190 20.64 7.25 0.57
C ILE A 190 21.29 5.88 0.83
N GLU A 191 22.56 5.86 1.22
CA GLU A 191 23.25 4.61 1.61
C GLU A 191 22.57 3.96 2.81
N LEU A 192 22.30 4.74 3.87
CA LEU A 192 21.55 4.28 5.05
C LEU A 192 20.18 3.71 4.65
N ALA A 193 19.43 4.42 3.80
CA ALA A 193 18.15 3.94 3.31
C ALA A 193 18.30 2.61 2.55
N LYS A 194 19.32 2.44 1.72
CA LYS A 194 19.55 1.18 0.97
C LYS A 194 19.92 0.01 1.90
N GLU A 195 20.72 0.27 2.92
CA GLU A 195 21.19 -0.74 3.85
C GLU A 195 20.09 -1.24 4.78
N ASP A 196 19.28 -0.33 5.33
CA ASP A 196 18.31 -0.62 6.39
C ASP A 196 16.87 -0.79 5.89
N SER A 197 16.56 -0.36 4.66
CA SER A 197 15.23 -0.60 4.03
C SER A 197 15.00 -2.06 3.61
N GLN A 198 15.81 -3.00 4.09
CA GLN A 198 15.70 -4.42 3.75
C GLN A 198 14.30 -4.95 4.11
N TYR A 199 13.53 -5.15 3.04
CA TYR A 199 12.15 -5.58 3.07
C TYR A 199 11.98 -6.86 3.89
N ARG A 200 10.94 -6.95 4.70
CA ARG A 200 10.68 -8.17 5.50
C ARG A 200 10.49 -9.43 4.64
N ALA A 201 9.91 -9.29 3.44
CA ALA A 201 9.86 -10.41 2.49
C ALA A 201 11.22 -10.75 1.83
N ARG A 202 12.24 -9.90 2.01
CA ARG A 202 13.66 -10.21 1.73
C ARG A 202 14.37 -10.82 2.95
N MET A 203 13.92 -10.52 4.17
CA MET A 203 14.40 -11.13 5.41
C MET A 203 13.84 -12.54 5.65
N MET A 204 12.70 -12.85 5.07
CA MET A 204 12.21 -14.22 5.03
C MET A 204 13.10 -15.01 4.09
N SER A 205 13.82 -15.99 4.63
CA SER A 205 14.46 -17.01 3.82
C SER A 205 13.45 -17.61 2.85
N ARG A 206 13.94 -18.13 1.72
CA ARG A 206 13.03 -18.81 0.78
C ARG A 206 12.23 -19.91 1.49
N GLU A 207 12.84 -20.57 2.47
CA GLU A 207 12.19 -21.55 3.33
C GLU A 207 11.07 -20.97 4.21
N GLU A 208 11.24 -19.79 4.80
CA GLU A 208 10.19 -19.12 5.60
C GLU A 208 9.05 -18.59 4.75
N PHE A 209 9.37 -18.01 3.58
CA PHE A 209 8.37 -17.63 2.59
C PHE A 209 7.56 -18.82 2.14
N ASP A 210 8.23 -19.93 1.85
CA ASP A 210 7.56 -21.17 1.47
C ASP A 210 6.74 -21.73 2.65
N LYS A 211 7.16 -21.62 3.91
CA LYS A 211 6.34 -22.02 5.08
C LYS A 211 5.07 -21.18 5.24
N LEU A 212 5.15 -19.86 5.04
CA LEU A 212 4.04 -18.93 5.26
C LEU A 212 3.04 -18.91 4.10
N TYR A 213 3.52 -19.00 2.86
CA TYR A 213 2.69 -18.83 1.66
C TYR A 213 2.41 -20.13 0.90
N ILE A 214 3.26 -21.14 1.02
CA ILE A 214 2.93 -22.49 0.55
C ILE A 214 2.27 -23.18 1.73
N CYS A 215 0.94 -22.99 1.86
CA CYS A 215 0.11 -23.78 2.74
C CYS A 215 0.39 -25.28 2.48
N LYS A 216 1.27 -25.89 3.29
CA LYS A 216 1.75 -27.26 3.11
C LYS A 216 0.60 -28.25 3.19
N GLU A 217 -0.46 -27.91 3.93
CA GLU A 217 -1.69 -28.70 3.99
C GLU A 217 -2.37 -28.80 2.61
N SER A 218 -2.31 -27.74 1.78
CA SER A 218 -2.81 -27.82 0.41
C SER A 218 -1.95 -28.70 -0.50
N ARG A 219 -0.63 -28.79 -0.25
CA ARG A 219 0.28 -29.65 -1.01
C ARG A 219 0.19 -31.11 -0.56
N GLU A 220 0.16 -31.39 0.74
CA GLU A 220 0.07 -32.76 1.25
C GLU A 220 -1.31 -33.39 0.98
N LEU A 221 -2.40 -32.61 1.02
CA LEU A 221 -3.71 -33.05 0.54
C LEU A 221 -3.78 -33.22 -0.98
N ASN A 222 -2.92 -32.52 -1.74
CA ASN A 222 -2.83 -32.68 -3.20
C ASN A 222 -1.82 -33.74 -3.64
N ASP A 223 -0.83 -34.12 -2.82
CA ASP A 223 0.12 -35.20 -3.14
C ASP A 223 -0.56 -36.57 -3.12
N LYS A 224 -1.67 -36.71 -2.39
CA LYS A 224 -2.56 -37.87 -2.48
C LYS A 224 -3.53 -37.81 -3.67
N LYS A 225 -3.70 -36.65 -4.31
CA LYS A 225 -4.43 -36.60 -5.58
C LYS A 225 -3.45 -37.06 -6.65
N PRO A 226 -3.82 -38.04 -7.49
CA PRO A 226 -2.95 -38.45 -8.59
C PRO A 226 -2.58 -37.20 -9.38
N LYS A 227 -1.28 -36.88 -9.42
CA LYS A 227 -0.77 -35.76 -10.22
C LYS A 227 -1.36 -35.94 -11.61
N LYS A 228 -2.23 -35.03 -12.04
CA LYS A 228 -2.84 -35.08 -13.37
C LYS A 228 -1.70 -34.95 -14.37
N LYS A 229 -1.19 -36.08 -14.85
CA LYS A 229 -0.15 -36.12 -15.86
C LYS A 229 -0.83 -35.78 -17.16
N VAL A 230 -0.60 -34.56 -17.63
CA VAL A 230 -1.02 -34.15 -18.97
C VAL A 230 -0.09 -34.87 -19.94
N SER A 231 -0.53 -36.01 -20.46
CA SER A 231 0.10 -36.68 -21.59
C SER A 231 -0.59 -36.23 -22.86
N PHE A 232 0.18 -35.73 -23.82
CA PHE A 232 -0.30 -35.52 -25.18
C PHE A 232 -0.34 -36.86 -25.91
N ALA A 233 -1.24 -37.00 -26.87
CA ALA A 233 -1.32 -38.21 -27.68
C ALA A 233 -0.06 -38.31 -28.58
N PRO A 234 0.39 -39.53 -28.96
CA PRO A 234 1.65 -39.71 -29.70
C PRO A 234 1.70 -39.00 -31.06
N ASP A 235 0.53 -38.73 -31.64
CA ASP A 235 0.28 -38.00 -32.87
C ASP A 235 0.19 -36.47 -32.66
N THR A 236 0.29 -35.99 -31.41
CA THR A 236 0.36 -34.56 -31.13
C THR A 236 1.74 -34.06 -31.51
N GLU A 237 1.90 -33.63 -32.75
CA GLU A 237 3.10 -32.95 -33.25
C GLU A 237 3.27 -31.62 -32.48
N LEU A 238 4.09 -31.67 -31.42
CA LEU A 238 4.63 -30.47 -30.79
C LEU A 238 5.73 -29.94 -31.71
N ASP A 239 5.33 -29.16 -32.71
CA ASP A 239 6.25 -28.46 -33.59
C ASP A 239 7.28 -27.72 -32.71
N ARG A 240 8.57 -28.09 -32.83
CA ARG A 240 9.65 -27.52 -32.01
C ARG A 240 9.91 -26.04 -32.32
N VAL A 241 9.34 -25.57 -33.42
CA VAL A 241 9.35 -24.15 -33.78
C VAL A 241 8.15 -23.54 -33.07
N SER A 242 8.40 -22.65 -32.10
CA SER A 242 7.32 -21.89 -31.48
C SER A 242 6.48 -21.26 -32.59
N ARG A 243 5.19 -21.60 -32.67
CA ARG A 243 4.29 -21.00 -33.65
C ARG A 243 4.43 -19.48 -33.52
N ASN A 244 4.67 -18.80 -34.64
CA ASN A 244 4.77 -17.35 -34.62
C ASN A 244 3.48 -16.79 -34.02
N LEU A 245 3.61 -16.00 -32.95
CA LEU A 245 2.48 -15.48 -32.17
C LEU A 245 1.47 -14.72 -33.04
N VAL A 246 1.95 -14.14 -34.14
CA VAL A 246 1.13 -13.45 -35.14
C VAL A 246 0.04 -14.36 -35.73
N TYR A 247 0.29 -15.66 -35.88
CA TYR A 247 -0.70 -16.62 -36.39
C TYR A 247 -1.74 -17.04 -35.35
N CYS A 248 -1.49 -16.76 -34.06
CA CYS A 248 -2.41 -17.04 -32.97
C CYS A 248 -3.37 -15.88 -32.71
N TRP A 249 -3.16 -14.72 -33.34
CA TRP A 249 -4.05 -13.56 -33.21
C TRP A 249 -5.28 -13.76 -34.09
N ARG A 250 -6.49 -13.56 -33.53
CA ARG A 250 -7.75 -13.67 -34.29
C ARG A 250 -7.88 -12.67 -35.45
N THR A 251 -7.11 -11.59 -35.39
CA THR A 251 -7.03 -10.56 -36.42
C THR A 251 -6.10 -10.95 -37.58
N SER A 252 -5.32 -12.01 -37.44
CA SER A 252 -4.45 -12.51 -38.50
C SER A 252 -5.26 -13.20 -39.59
N GLY A 253 -4.98 -12.89 -40.86
CA GLY A 253 -5.61 -13.57 -42.00
C GLY A 253 -5.28 -15.06 -42.08
N GLU A 254 -4.22 -15.50 -41.40
CA GLU A 254 -3.80 -16.91 -41.34
C GLU A 254 -4.35 -17.66 -40.11
N TYR A 255 -5.13 -16.99 -39.24
CA TYR A 255 -5.71 -17.64 -38.06
C TYR A 255 -6.71 -18.72 -38.46
N LYS A 256 -6.40 -19.98 -38.09
CA LYS A 256 -7.32 -21.11 -38.25
C LYS A 256 -7.99 -21.43 -36.92
N PRO A 257 -9.31 -21.20 -36.77
CA PRO A 257 -10.01 -21.52 -35.53
C PRO A 257 -9.96 -23.04 -35.26
N GLY A 258 -9.44 -23.44 -34.11
CA GLY A 258 -9.44 -24.83 -33.66
C GLY A 258 -10.83 -25.33 -33.24
N ARG A 259 -10.95 -26.63 -32.92
CA ARG A 259 -12.21 -27.29 -32.51
C ARG A 259 -12.93 -26.60 -31.33
N TYR A 260 -12.18 -25.94 -30.45
CA TYR A 260 -12.68 -25.22 -29.28
C TYR A 260 -12.66 -23.70 -29.46
N ALA A 261 -12.30 -23.19 -30.64
CA ALA A 261 -12.42 -21.78 -30.95
C ALA A 261 -13.91 -21.38 -31.03
N CYS A 262 -14.20 -20.09 -30.92
CA CYS A 262 -15.57 -19.64 -31.10
C CYS A 262 -16.05 -19.97 -32.52
N PRO A 263 -17.23 -20.58 -32.69
CA PRO A 263 -17.82 -20.76 -34.01
C PRO A 263 -18.20 -19.43 -34.67
N SER A 264 -18.40 -18.36 -33.89
CA SER A 264 -18.68 -17.02 -34.38
C SER A 264 -17.37 -16.22 -34.59
N PRO A 265 -17.22 -15.51 -35.73
CA PRO A 265 -16.12 -14.56 -35.96
C PRO A 265 -16.01 -13.48 -34.87
N GLU A 266 -17.15 -13.11 -34.28
CA GLU A 266 -17.26 -12.13 -33.21
C GLU A 266 -16.72 -12.65 -31.86
N GLY A 267 -16.55 -13.97 -31.72
CA GLY A 267 -16.04 -14.60 -30.49
C GLY A 267 -17.13 -15.03 -29.51
N TRP A 268 -16.75 -15.81 -28.48
CA TRP A 268 -17.65 -16.02 -27.34
C TRP A 268 -17.73 -14.68 -26.63
N GLU A 269 -18.92 -14.29 -26.17
CA GLU A 269 -19.06 -13.13 -25.30
C GLU A 269 -18.05 -13.26 -24.15
N ASN A 270 -17.13 -12.30 -24.04
CA ASN A 270 -16.01 -12.39 -23.10
C ASN A 270 -16.53 -12.19 -21.67
N THR A 271 -17.00 -13.27 -21.06
CA THR A 271 -17.57 -13.27 -19.71
C THR A 271 -16.50 -13.35 -18.61
N SER A 272 -15.23 -13.52 -18.97
CA SER A 272 -14.08 -13.40 -18.05
C SER A 272 -14.08 -12.05 -17.32
N PHE A 273 -14.79 -11.07 -17.89
CA PHE A 273 -15.03 -9.77 -17.30
C PHE A 273 -16.53 -9.40 -17.19
N TYR A 274 -17.46 -10.37 -17.22
CA TYR A 274 -18.90 -10.08 -17.07
C TYR A 274 -19.23 -9.51 -15.67
N HIS A 275 -18.45 -9.90 -14.65
CA HIS A 275 -18.44 -9.29 -13.31
C HIS A 275 -17.46 -8.10 -13.19
N ASN A 276 -16.77 -7.77 -14.27
CA ASN A 276 -15.88 -6.61 -14.45
C ASN A 276 -16.46 -5.67 -15.54
N GLY A 277 -17.79 -5.59 -15.62
CA GLY A 277 -18.47 -4.65 -16.51
C GLY A 277 -17.99 -3.23 -16.25
N TRP A 278 -17.96 -2.39 -17.29
CA TRP A 278 -17.56 -0.98 -17.20
C TRP A 278 -18.29 -0.23 -16.08
N LEU A 279 -19.50 -0.65 -15.70
CA LEU A 279 -20.25 -0.17 -14.53
C LEU A 279 -19.61 -0.52 -13.19
N ILE A 280 -19.15 -1.76 -13.01
CA ILE A 280 -18.42 -2.19 -11.79
C ILE A 280 -17.04 -1.53 -11.76
N LYS A 281 -16.36 -1.43 -12.91
CA LYS A 281 -15.11 -0.67 -13.00
C LYS A 281 -15.31 0.81 -12.69
N LEU A 282 -16.35 1.47 -13.24
CA LEU A 282 -16.70 2.87 -12.91
C LEU A 282 -17.07 3.05 -11.43
N SER A 283 -17.66 2.05 -10.79
CA SER A 283 -17.90 2.09 -9.34
C SER A 283 -16.63 1.91 -8.51
N GLN A 284 -15.57 1.33 -9.08
CA GLN A 284 -14.27 1.15 -8.44
C GLN A 284 -13.26 2.25 -8.80
N TYR A 285 -13.44 2.94 -9.92
CA TYR A 285 -12.70 4.16 -10.23
C TYR A 285 -13.24 5.28 -9.33
N LYS A 286 -12.46 5.68 -8.32
CA LYS A 286 -12.52 7.07 -7.83
C LYS A 286 -12.29 7.95 -9.07
N VAL A 287 -13.35 8.53 -9.62
CA VAL A 287 -13.23 9.43 -10.78
C VAL A 287 -12.53 10.69 -10.29
N HIS A 288 -11.20 10.70 -10.39
CA HIS A 288 -10.43 11.93 -10.30
C HIS A 288 -10.63 12.69 -11.61
N ILE A 289 -11.65 13.53 -11.65
CA ILE A 289 -11.76 14.56 -12.68
C ILE A 289 -10.66 15.58 -12.39
N VAL A 290 -9.46 15.38 -12.94
CA VAL A 290 -8.44 16.42 -12.96
C VAL A 290 -8.74 17.31 -14.16
N LEU A 291 -9.66 18.23 -13.95
CA LEU A 291 -9.77 19.44 -14.77
C LEU A 291 -9.06 20.55 -14.02
N ALA A 292 -8.33 21.42 -14.72
CA ALA A 292 -7.94 22.69 -14.13
C ALA A 292 -9.20 23.39 -13.59
N ASP A 293 -9.10 24.10 -12.47
CA ASP A 293 -10.26 24.57 -11.69
C ASP A 293 -11.26 25.41 -12.52
N ARG A 294 -10.76 26.09 -13.58
CA ARG A 294 -11.60 26.83 -14.55
C ARG A 294 -12.45 25.91 -15.44
N ASP A 295 -11.87 24.79 -15.88
CA ASP A 295 -12.50 23.88 -16.83
C ASP A 295 -13.53 23.00 -16.11
N LEU A 296 -13.32 22.71 -14.81
CA LEU A 296 -14.30 22.02 -13.97
C LEU A 296 -15.58 22.84 -13.79
N LYS A 297 -15.46 24.14 -13.49
CA LYS A 297 -16.62 25.03 -13.34
C LYS A 297 -17.37 25.19 -14.65
N SER A 298 -16.67 25.34 -15.77
CA SER A 298 -17.30 25.41 -17.10
C SER A 298 -18.02 24.11 -17.46
N ALA A 299 -17.39 22.95 -17.23
CA ALA A 299 -17.99 21.66 -17.52
C ALA A 299 -19.22 21.37 -16.65
N ILE A 300 -19.16 21.72 -15.36
CA ILE A 300 -20.30 21.59 -14.43
C ILE A 300 -21.45 22.51 -14.86
N SER A 301 -21.18 23.77 -15.23
CA SER A 301 -22.21 24.70 -15.72
C SER A 301 -22.88 24.17 -16.99
N SER A 302 -22.12 23.67 -17.97
CA SER A 302 -22.67 23.08 -19.19
C SER A 302 -23.46 21.78 -18.95
N LEU A 303 -23.05 20.95 -17.98
CA LEU A 303 -23.79 19.75 -17.59
C LEU A 303 -25.12 20.10 -16.89
N LYS A 304 -25.14 21.17 -16.08
CA LYS A 304 -26.34 21.64 -15.37
C LYS A 304 -27.40 22.19 -16.34
N GLU A 305 -27.00 22.88 -17.39
CA GLU A 305 -27.92 23.40 -18.41
C GLU A 305 -28.64 22.27 -19.18
N GLY A 306 -27.99 21.11 -19.35
CA GLY A 306 -28.58 19.97 -20.05
C GLY A 306 -29.43 19.04 -19.19
N PHE A 307 -29.18 19.00 -17.87
CA PHE A 307 -29.78 17.99 -16.97
C PHE A 307 -30.08 18.55 -15.56
N PRO A 308 -31.20 19.28 -15.39
CA PRO A 308 -31.55 19.94 -14.12
C PRO A 308 -31.64 19.01 -12.91
N GLN A 309 -32.03 17.75 -13.12
CA GLN A 309 -32.13 16.71 -12.09
C GLN A 309 -30.79 16.32 -11.44
N LEU A 310 -29.65 16.71 -12.03
CA LEU A 310 -28.32 16.44 -11.47
C LEU A 310 -27.98 17.31 -10.24
N GLU A 311 -28.65 18.45 -10.05
CA GLU A 311 -28.38 19.31 -8.88
C GLU A 311 -28.79 18.68 -7.55
N ALA A 312 -29.84 17.86 -7.54
CA ALA A 312 -30.27 17.12 -6.35
C ALA A 312 -29.24 16.04 -5.96
N ASN A 313 -28.66 15.36 -6.95
CA ASN A 313 -27.71 14.26 -6.76
C ASN A 313 -26.28 14.76 -6.43
N GLN A 314 -25.89 15.95 -6.91
CA GLN A 314 -24.60 16.57 -6.59
C GLN A 314 -24.44 16.85 -5.10
N LYS A 315 -25.53 17.23 -4.41
CA LYS A 315 -25.52 17.53 -2.97
C LYS A 315 -25.29 16.31 -2.09
N THR A 316 -25.67 15.12 -2.55
CA THR A 316 -25.58 13.88 -1.77
C THR A 316 -24.40 13.00 -2.17
N GLU A 317 -24.02 12.99 -3.44
CA GLU A 317 -23.07 12.00 -4.01
C GLU A 317 -21.85 12.68 -4.69
N GLY A 318 -21.73 14.01 -4.59
CA GLY A 318 -20.62 14.77 -5.17
C GLY A 318 -20.58 14.76 -6.70
N PRO A 319 -19.40 14.92 -7.33
CA PRO A 319 -19.24 14.93 -8.79
C PRO A 319 -19.68 13.63 -9.48
N ALA A 320 -19.68 12.50 -8.77
CA ALA A 320 -20.15 11.22 -9.30
C ALA A 320 -21.66 11.24 -9.60
N GLY A 321 -22.43 11.97 -8.78
CA GLY A 321 -23.86 12.21 -8.99
C GLY A 321 -24.21 13.00 -10.26
N LEU A 322 -23.20 13.61 -10.91
CA LEU A 322 -23.33 14.33 -12.18
C LEU A 322 -23.12 13.42 -13.41
N HIS A 323 -22.74 12.15 -13.22
CA HIS A 323 -22.48 11.25 -14.34
C HIS A 323 -23.80 10.91 -15.07
N PRO A 324 -23.88 10.97 -16.41
CA PRO A 324 -25.13 10.70 -17.17
C PRO A 324 -25.73 9.31 -16.95
N LEU A 325 -24.94 8.39 -16.41
CA LEU A 325 -25.33 7.01 -16.12
C LEU A 325 -25.46 6.76 -14.60
N TRP A 326 -25.51 7.82 -13.77
CA TRP A 326 -25.52 7.72 -12.31
C TRP A 326 -26.66 6.84 -11.79
N GLU A 327 -27.89 6.98 -12.29
CA GLU A 327 -28.99 6.11 -11.85
C GLU A 327 -28.73 4.62 -12.12
N LYS A 328 -28.04 4.29 -13.22
CA LYS A 328 -27.66 2.91 -13.55
C LYS A 328 -26.53 2.42 -12.63
N ILE A 329 -25.58 3.29 -12.29
CA ILE A 329 -24.48 3.01 -11.34
C ILE A 329 -25.07 2.75 -9.94
N GLN A 330 -25.91 3.66 -9.46
CA GLN A 330 -26.58 3.57 -8.16
C GLN A 330 -27.47 2.33 -8.05
N ALA A 331 -28.23 1.99 -9.09
CA ALA A 331 -29.06 0.79 -9.12
C ALA A 331 -28.25 -0.52 -9.02
N VAL A 332 -27.05 -0.58 -9.62
CA VAL A 332 -26.13 -1.71 -9.46
C VAL A 332 -25.60 -1.77 -8.03
N PHE A 333 -25.23 -0.63 -7.46
CA PHE A 333 -24.71 -0.54 -6.10
C PHE A 333 -25.74 -1.00 -5.06
N LEU A 334 -26.99 -0.49 -5.16
CA LEU A 334 -28.09 -0.86 -4.27
C LEU A 334 -28.51 -2.32 -4.43
N ARG A 335 -28.46 -2.92 -5.63
CA ARG A 335 -28.71 -4.36 -5.82
C ARG A 335 -27.62 -5.23 -5.19
N THR A 336 -26.38 -4.76 -5.22
CA THR A 336 -25.23 -5.49 -4.70
C THR A 336 -25.19 -5.44 -3.17
N LEU A 337 -25.52 -4.28 -2.58
CA LEU A 337 -25.58 -4.10 -1.13
C LEU A 337 -26.91 -4.58 -0.49
N GLY A 338 -28.01 -4.57 -1.25
CA GLY A 338 -29.34 -4.91 -0.77
C GLY A 338 -29.72 -6.39 -0.83
N SER A 339 -28.81 -7.31 -1.18
CA SER A 339 -29.13 -8.75 -1.25
C SER A 339 -28.88 -9.44 0.10
N PRO A 340 -29.92 -9.82 0.88
CA PRO A 340 -29.75 -10.35 2.24
C PRO A 340 -29.48 -11.87 2.29
N THR A 341 -29.01 -12.50 1.21
CA THR A 341 -28.99 -13.97 1.11
C THR A 341 -27.63 -14.57 0.80
N ARG A 342 -26.85 -14.81 1.86
CA ARG A 342 -26.01 -16.01 2.00
C ARG A 342 -25.99 -16.52 3.45
N ARG A 343 -27.18 -16.74 4.03
CA ARG A 343 -27.34 -17.74 5.10
C ARG A 343 -27.38 -19.13 4.45
N SER A 344 -26.39 -19.96 4.78
CA SER A 344 -26.45 -21.42 4.82
C SER A 344 -27.48 -22.11 3.90
N LEU A 345 -27.09 -22.45 2.68
CA LEU A 345 -27.70 -23.60 2.00
C LEU A 345 -27.05 -24.86 2.58
N GLY A 346 -27.71 -25.38 3.62
CA GLY A 346 -27.50 -26.74 4.09
C GLY A 346 -27.70 -27.73 2.95
N ARG A 347 -26.91 -28.81 3.00
CA ARG A 347 -26.99 -29.99 2.13
C ARG A 347 -28.44 -30.41 1.94
N ARG A 348 -29.03 -30.14 0.77
CA ARG A 348 -30.18 -30.90 0.26
C ARG A 348 -29.66 -31.88 -0.77
N SER A 349 -29.83 -33.17 -0.47
CA SER A 349 -29.57 -34.26 -1.41
C SER A 349 -30.47 -34.06 -2.63
N ILE A 350 -29.88 -33.99 -3.82
CA ILE A 350 -30.63 -34.06 -5.07
C ILE A 350 -31.07 -35.51 -5.23
N ARG A 351 -32.36 -35.80 -5.02
CA ARG A 351 -32.97 -37.03 -5.51
C ARG A 351 -33.31 -36.83 -6.99
N TRP A 352 -32.78 -37.70 -7.83
CA TRP A 352 -33.15 -37.77 -9.24
C TRP A 352 -34.55 -38.39 -9.39
N PRO A 353 -35.39 -37.91 -10.32
CA PRO A 353 -36.66 -38.56 -10.61
C PRO A 353 -36.43 -39.93 -11.27
N SER A 354 -37.06 -40.96 -10.73
CA SER A 354 -37.19 -42.27 -11.33
C SER A 354 -37.94 -42.17 -12.66
N GLY A 355 -37.26 -42.40 -13.79
CA GLY A 355 -37.96 -42.42 -15.08
C GLY A 355 -37.14 -42.48 -16.37
N TRP A 356 -35.81 -42.54 -16.33
CA TRP A 356 -35.00 -42.62 -17.55
C TRP A 356 -34.48 -44.03 -17.75
N LYS A 357 -35.12 -44.78 -18.65
CA LYS A 357 -34.60 -46.05 -19.19
C LYS A 357 -33.55 -45.72 -20.24
N MET A 358 -32.32 -46.16 -20.03
CA MET A 358 -31.32 -46.26 -21.09
C MET A 358 -31.75 -47.35 -22.08
N LEU A 359 -31.85 -46.98 -23.35
CA LEU A 359 -31.76 -47.95 -24.45
C LEU A 359 -30.30 -48.02 -24.88
N THR A 360 -29.74 -49.22 -24.79
CA THR A 360 -28.60 -49.73 -25.56
C THR A 360 -28.82 -51.23 -25.75
N PRO A 361 -28.25 -51.88 -26.78
CA PRO A 361 -27.41 -51.35 -27.86
C PRO A 361 -28.21 -50.86 -29.07
#